data_AF-A0A960QR30-F1
#
_entry.id   AF-A0A960QR30-F1
#
_cell.length_a   1.000
_cell.length_b   1.000
_cell.length_c   1.000
_cell.angle_alpha   90.00
_cell.angle_beta   90.00
_cell.angle_gamma   90.00
#
_symmetry.space_group_name_H-M   'P 1'
#
loop_
_entity.id
_entity.type
_entity.pdbx_description
1 polymer ?
#
loop_
_entity_poly.entity_id
_entity_poly.type
_entity_poly.pdbx_seq_one_letter_code
_entity_poly.pdbx_strand_id
1 'polypeptide(L)'
;MNNDDWEIVIADVPDKEEPVAEIYYKDEFWAEINYEDHGSFFVCFCNKDNANYWEFPYEEAMQVLQEAKDHLAKFQRTPEEQAKYEARMKELENWKPTPEEQADYEAKMEAQRKKWYGNENTK
;
A
#
# COMPACT_ATOMS: atom_id res chain seq x y z
N MET A 1 13.02 0.02 -11.00
CA MET A 1 12.56 -1.32 -10.58
C MET A 1 13.31 -2.31 -11.46
N ASN A 2 14.07 -3.23 -10.87
CA ASN A 2 14.59 -4.36 -11.64
C ASN A 2 13.43 -5.35 -11.78
N ASN A 3 13.15 -5.80 -13.00
CA ASN A 3 12.15 -6.84 -13.23
C ASN A 3 12.57 -8.18 -12.60
N ASP A 4 13.83 -8.32 -12.19
CA ASP A 4 14.39 -9.51 -11.54
C ASP A 4 13.80 -9.79 -10.15
N ASP A 5 13.13 -8.82 -9.50
CA ASP A 5 12.45 -9.04 -8.22
C ASP A 5 11.11 -9.77 -8.38
N TRP A 6 10.57 -9.85 -9.61
CA TRP A 6 9.26 -10.45 -9.89
C TRP A 6 9.42 -11.77 -10.62
N GLU A 7 8.71 -12.79 -10.15
CA GLU A 7 8.62 -14.08 -10.80
C GLU A 7 7.15 -14.43 -11.06
N ILE A 8 6.87 -14.97 -12.24
CA ILE A 8 5.54 -15.45 -12.63
C ILE A 8 5.67 -16.93 -13.00
N VAL A 9 4.94 -17.78 -12.29
CA VAL A 9 4.93 -19.23 -12.51
C VAL A 9 3.54 -19.65 -12.97
N ILE A 10 3.46 -20.39 -14.07
CA ILE A 10 2.21 -21.05 -14.46
C ILE A 10 2.19 -22.42 -13.78
N ALA A 11 1.23 -22.61 -12.87
CA ALA A 11 1.13 -23.80 -12.05
C ALA A 11 -0.18 -24.55 -12.36
N ASP A 12 -0.09 -25.87 -12.47
CA ASP A 12 -1.23 -26.78 -12.45
C ASP A 12 -1.35 -27.28 -11.00
N VAL A 13 -2.35 -26.77 -10.28
CA VAL A 13 -2.51 -26.99 -8.84
C VAL A 13 -3.66 -27.98 -8.58
N PRO A 14 -3.49 -28.98 -7.69
CA PRO A 14 -4.44 -30.08 -7.55
C PRO A 14 -5.88 -29.71 -7.15
N ASP A 15 -6.08 -28.50 -6.63
CA ASP A 15 -7.34 -27.96 -6.12
C ASP A 15 -8.02 -26.98 -7.08
N LYS A 16 -7.47 -26.77 -8.29
CA LYS A 16 -8.06 -25.95 -9.34
C LYS A 16 -8.31 -26.77 -10.61
N GLU A 17 -9.36 -26.41 -11.34
CA GLU A 17 -9.69 -27.08 -12.60
C GLU A 17 -8.82 -26.59 -13.76
N GLU A 18 -8.39 -25.33 -13.72
CA GLU A 18 -7.58 -24.66 -14.73
C GLU A 18 -6.23 -24.20 -14.15
N PRO A 19 -5.17 -24.09 -14.97
CA PRO A 19 -3.89 -23.57 -14.50
C PRO A 19 -3.99 -22.14 -13.97
N VAL A 20 -3.20 -21.85 -12.93
CA VAL A 20 -3.11 -20.53 -12.31
C VAL A 20 -1.79 -19.86 -12.66
N ALA A 21 -1.76 -18.53 -12.64
CA ALA A 21 -0.54 -17.76 -12.73
C ALA A 21 -0.17 -17.21 -11.35
N GLU A 22 0.78 -17.85 -10.68
CA GLU A 22 1.32 -17.41 -9.39
C GLU A 22 2.32 -16.28 -9.60
N ILE A 23 2.23 -15.25 -8.78
CA ILE A 23 3.07 -14.04 -8.83
C ILE A 23 3.84 -13.94 -7.52
N TYR A 24 5.15 -13.90 -7.63
CA TYR A 24 6.08 -13.79 -6.52
C TYR A 24 6.83 -12.47 -6.57
N TYR A 25 7.05 -11.88 -5.40
CA TYR A 25 7.94 -10.73 -5.22
C TYR A 25 9.05 -11.11 -4.25
N LYS A 26 10.30 -11.15 -4.72
CA LYS A 26 11.48 -11.58 -3.95
C LYS A 26 11.29 -12.93 -3.26
N ASP A 27 10.88 -13.93 -4.05
CA ASP A 27 10.61 -15.31 -3.60
C ASP A 27 9.43 -15.46 -2.62
N GLU A 28 8.69 -14.39 -2.32
CA GLU A 28 7.46 -14.45 -1.52
C GLU A 28 6.22 -14.42 -2.40
N PHE A 29 5.30 -15.36 -2.17
CA PHE A 29 4.00 -15.37 -2.85
C PHE A 29 3.27 -14.06 -2.56
N TRP A 30 2.85 -13.37 -3.62
CA TRP A 30 2.16 -12.10 -3.55
C TRP A 30 0.68 -12.25 -3.91
N ALA A 31 0.41 -12.83 -5.08
CA ALA A 31 -0.92 -13.04 -5.61
C ALA A 31 -0.93 -14.18 -6.61
N GLU A 32 -2.10 -14.71 -6.92
CA GLU A 32 -2.31 -15.56 -8.12
C GLU A 32 -3.39 -14.94 -9.00
N ILE A 33 -3.35 -15.26 -10.30
CA ILE A 33 -4.44 -15.00 -11.23
C ILE A 33 -5.02 -16.35 -11.66
N ASN A 34 -6.32 -16.51 -11.41
CA ASN A 34 -7.09 -17.70 -11.75
C ASN A 34 -7.87 -17.45 -13.04
N TYR A 35 -8.01 -18.51 -13.84
CA TYR A 35 -8.92 -18.55 -14.98
C TYR A 35 -10.09 -19.45 -14.59
N GLU A 36 -11.27 -18.87 -14.44
CA GLU A 36 -12.46 -19.62 -14.05
C GLU A 36 -13.31 -19.98 -15.27
N ASP A 37 -14.14 -21.02 -15.10
CA ASP A 37 -15.14 -21.43 -16.07
C ASP A 37 -15.96 -20.21 -16.55
N HIS A 38 -16.14 -20.10 -17.88
CA HIS A 38 -16.70 -18.93 -18.60
C HIS A 38 -15.72 -17.82 -18.99
N GLY A 39 -14.42 -18.05 -18.87
CA GLY A 39 -13.42 -17.21 -19.53
C GLY A 39 -13.11 -15.90 -18.83
N SER A 40 -13.35 -15.86 -17.52
CA SER A 40 -13.13 -14.69 -16.68
C SER A 40 -11.88 -14.89 -15.82
N PHE A 41 -11.09 -13.82 -15.69
CA PHE A 41 -9.91 -13.82 -14.84
C PHE A 41 -10.21 -13.22 -13.47
N PHE A 42 -9.69 -13.85 -12.43
CA PHE A 42 -9.79 -13.41 -11.05
C PHE A 42 -8.40 -13.21 -10.47
N VAL A 43 -8.21 -12.17 -9.66
CA VAL A 43 -6.98 -11.97 -8.88
C VAL A 43 -7.24 -12.36 -7.43
N CYS A 44 -6.32 -13.14 -6.89
CA CYS A 44 -6.39 -13.63 -5.51
C CYS A 44 -5.18 -13.12 -4.73
N PHE A 45 -5.44 -12.32 -3.70
CA PHE A 45 -4.39 -11.89 -2.76
C PHE A 45 -4.41 -12.82 -1.55
N CYS A 46 -3.27 -13.45 -1.25
CA CYS A 46 -3.17 -14.33 -0.09
C CYS A 46 -3.09 -13.52 1.20
N ASN A 47 -4.05 -13.74 2.10
CA ASN A 47 -3.93 -13.27 3.47
C ASN A 47 -3.08 -14.28 4.25
N LYS A 48 -1.81 -13.91 4.49
CA LYS A 48 -0.80 -14.72 5.19
C LYS A 48 -1.26 -15.24 6.56
N ASP A 49 -2.20 -14.56 7.24
CA ASP A 49 -2.61 -14.92 8.60
C ASP A 49 -3.59 -16.09 8.66
N ASN A 50 -4.35 -16.34 7.58
CA ASN A 50 -5.46 -17.31 7.61
C ASN A 50 -5.48 -18.29 6.42
N ALA A 51 -4.49 -18.24 5.52
CA ALA A 51 -4.51 -18.99 4.25
C ALA A 51 -5.80 -18.79 3.45
N ASN A 52 -6.46 -17.64 3.66
CA ASN A 52 -7.65 -17.24 2.93
C ASN A 52 -7.24 -16.32 1.79
N TYR A 53 -7.70 -16.63 0.60
CA TYR A 53 -7.55 -15.77 -0.56
C TYR A 53 -8.68 -14.75 -0.58
N TRP A 54 -8.32 -13.48 -0.79
CA TRP A 54 -9.29 -12.48 -1.20
C TRP A 54 -9.33 -12.46 -2.72
N GLU A 55 -10.46 -12.89 -3.26
CA GLU A 55 -10.68 -13.06 -4.69
C GLU A 55 -11.56 -11.96 -5.25
N PHE A 56 -11.15 -11.40 -6.37
CA PHE A 56 -11.84 -10.30 -7.05
C PHE A 56 -11.79 -10.49 -8.57
N PRO A 57 -12.81 -10.07 -9.33
CA PRO A 57 -12.70 -9.95 -10.77
C PRO A 57 -11.49 -9.09 -11.14
N TYR A 58 -10.65 -9.56 -12.07
CA TYR A 58 -9.37 -8.93 -12.38
C TYR A 58 -9.52 -7.44 -12.75
N GLU A 59 -10.45 -7.13 -13.66
CA GLU A 59 -10.69 -5.75 -14.13
C GLU A 59 -11.16 -4.82 -13.00
N GLU A 60 -12.02 -5.32 -12.12
CA GLU A 60 -12.52 -4.55 -10.97
C GLU A 60 -11.39 -4.23 -9.99
N ALA A 61 -10.55 -5.22 -9.66
CA ALA A 61 -9.42 -5.03 -8.76
C ALA A 61 -8.41 -4.01 -9.32
N MET A 62 -8.08 -4.10 -10.61
CA MET A 62 -7.16 -3.16 -11.24
C MET A 62 -7.72 -1.74 -11.28
N GLN A 63 -9.03 -1.59 -11.54
CA GLN A 63 -9.70 -0.30 -11.49
C GLN A 63 -9.60 0.34 -10.10
N VAL A 64 -9.95 -0.41 -9.03
CA VAL A 64 -9.91 0.11 -7.65
C VAL A 64 -8.49 0.52 -7.23
N LEU A 65 -7.47 -0.29 -7.57
CA LEU A 65 -6.07 0.04 -7.27
C LEU A 65 -5.60 1.30 -8.01
N GLN A 66 -6.02 1.48 -9.26
CA GLN A 66 -5.70 2.66 -10.05
C GLN A 66 -6.41 3.91 -9.50
N GLU A 67 -7.69 3.82 -9.13
CA GLU A 67 -8.42 4.92 -8.47
C GLU A 67 -7.75 5.34 -7.16
N ALA A 68 -7.34 4.38 -6.32
CA ALA A 68 -6.64 4.65 -5.07
C ALA A 68 -5.30 5.38 -5.30
N LYS A 69 -4.52 4.93 -6.28
CA LYS A 69 -3.26 5.58 -6.68
C LYS A 69 -3.51 7.02 -7.13
N ASP A 70 -4.52 7.25 -7.96
CA ASP A 70 -4.84 8.59 -8.48
C ASP A 70 -5.34 9.52 -7.38
N HIS A 71 -6.06 9.01 -6.39
CA HIS A 71 -6.42 9.76 -5.19
C HIS A 71 -5.20 10.15 -4.37
N LEU A 72 -4.25 9.23 -4.15
CA LEU A 72 -3.03 9.52 -3.41
C LEU A 72 -2.13 10.52 -4.15
N ALA A 73 -2.06 10.43 -5.48
CA ALA A 73 -1.26 11.31 -6.32
C ALA A 73 -1.65 12.79 -6.14
N LYS A 74 -2.93 13.10 -5.89
CA LYS A 74 -3.40 14.46 -5.61
C LYS A 74 -2.81 15.08 -4.34
N PHE A 75 -2.30 14.27 -3.43
CA PHE A 75 -1.67 14.72 -2.18
C PHE A 75 -0.14 14.68 -2.25
N GLN A 76 0.45 14.28 -3.38
CA GLN A 76 1.89 14.37 -3.55
C GLN A 76 2.31 15.84 -3.58
N ARG A 77 3.36 16.15 -2.82
CA ARG A 77 3.94 17.50 -2.80
C ARG A 77 4.42 17.86 -4.20
N THR A 78 4.17 19.09 -4.60
CA THR A 78 4.87 19.69 -5.74
C THR A 78 6.38 19.70 -5.48
N PRO A 79 7.23 19.78 -6.53
CA PRO A 79 8.68 19.88 -6.34
C PRO A 79 9.10 21.02 -5.39
N GLU A 80 8.38 22.14 -5.42
CA GLU A 80 8.63 23.27 -4.51
C GLU A 80 8.25 22.95 -3.06
N GLU A 81 7.11 22.29 -2.82
CA GLU A 81 6.71 21.88 -1.48
C GLU A 81 7.61 20.78 -0.92
N GLN A 82 8.10 19.89 -1.79
CA GLN A 82 9.06 18.85 -1.42
C GLN A 82 10.40 19.48 -1.01
N ALA A 83 10.90 20.47 -1.77
CA ALA A 83 12.11 21.21 -1.40
C ALA A 83 11.96 21.97 -0.07
N LYS A 84 10.79 22.58 0.19
CA LYS A 84 10.48 23.21 1.50
C LYS A 84 10.48 22.20 2.63
N TYR A 85 9.91 21.01 2.40
CA TYR A 85 9.89 19.93 3.39
C TYR A 85 11.32 19.46 3.71
N GLU A 86 12.15 19.23 2.70
CA GLU A 86 13.55 18.81 2.87
C GLU A 86 14.40 19.86 3.60
N ALA A 87 14.23 21.14 3.24
CA ALA A 87 14.88 22.25 3.94
C ALA A 87 14.51 22.27 5.44
N ARG A 88 13.22 22.13 5.75
CA ARG A 88 12.74 22.05 7.14
C ARG A 88 13.28 20.84 7.88
N MET A 89 13.35 19.67 7.24
CA MET A 89 13.93 18.47 7.86
C MET A 89 15.41 18.66 8.20
N LYS A 90 16.16 19.34 7.32
CA LYS A 90 17.57 19.67 7.55
C LYS A 90 17.78 20.70 8.66
N GLU A 91 16.88 21.67 8.80
CA GLU A 91 16.85 22.58 9.94
C GLU A 91 16.57 21.84 11.25
N LEU A 92 15.62 20.90 11.23
CA LEU A 92 15.27 20.07 12.39
C LEU A 92 16.38 19.10 12.80
N GLU A 93 17.18 18.58 11.86
CA GLU A 93 18.30 17.69 12.15
C GLU A 93 19.37 18.36 13.06
N ASN A 94 19.51 19.68 12.94
CA ASN A 94 20.43 20.49 13.76
C ASN A 94 19.71 21.28 14.85
N TRP A 95 18.40 21.08 15.03
CA TRP A 95 17.60 21.84 15.98
C TRP A 95 17.80 21.33 17.40
N LYS A 96 18.14 22.25 18.30
CA LYS A 96 18.19 22.03 19.75
C LYS A 96 17.09 22.89 20.39
N PRO A 97 15.84 22.40 20.42
CA PRO A 97 14.73 23.18 20.97
C PRO A 97 14.99 23.56 22.41
N THR A 98 14.52 24.74 22.78
CA THR A 98 14.28 25.05 24.18
C THR A 98 13.10 24.20 24.70
N PRO A 99 12.99 23.95 26.02
CA PRO A 99 11.87 23.17 26.58
C PRO A 99 10.48 23.71 26.20
N GLU A 100 10.36 25.02 26.01
CA GLU A 100 9.11 25.70 25.62
C GLU A 100 8.75 25.44 24.15
N GLU A 101 9.74 25.48 23.25
CA GLU A 101 9.55 25.15 21.83
C GLU A 101 9.24 23.66 21.60
N GLN A 102 9.82 22.79 22.43
CA GLN A 102 9.52 21.36 22.38
C GLN A 102 8.08 21.08 22.83
N ALA A 103 7.61 21.72 23.91
CA ALA A 103 6.24 21.57 24.38
C ALA A 103 5.21 22.06 23.35
N ASP A 104 5.47 23.19 22.67
CA ASP A 104 4.60 23.69 21.60
C ASP A 104 4.58 22.75 20.38
N TYR A 105 5.73 22.18 19.99
CA TYR A 105 5.80 21.19 18.92
C TYR A 105 4.99 19.93 19.26
N GLU A 106 5.17 19.39 20.47
CA GLU A 106 4.45 18.20 20.93
C GLU A 106 2.93 18.42 20.97
N ALA A 107 2.47 19.58 21.45
CA ALA A 107 1.06 19.95 21.45
C ALA A 107 0.47 20.03 20.04
N LYS A 108 1.21 20.59 19.08
CA LYS A 108 0.79 20.64 17.66
C LYS A 108 0.69 19.24 17.04
N MET A 109 1.66 18.36 17.33
CA MET A 109 1.63 16.99 16.84
C MET A 109 0.50 16.17 17.47
N GLU A 110 0.21 16.39 18.76
CA GLU A 110 -0.92 15.77 19.44
C GLU A 110 -2.27 16.22 18.86
N ALA A 111 -2.44 17.51 18.60
CA ALA A 111 -3.64 18.03 17.93
C ALA A 111 -3.83 17.43 16.53
N GLN A 112 -2.75 17.25 15.76
CA GLN A 112 -2.82 16.58 14.45
C GLN A 112 -3.17 15.10 14.58
N ARG A 113 -2.55 14.37 15.52
CA ARG A 113 -2.89 12.97 15.79
C ARG A 113 -4.35 12.83 16.16
N LYS A 114 -4.87 13.70 17.04
CA LYS A 114 -6.28 13.69 17.43
C LYS A 114 -7.22 14.00 16.26
N LYS A 115 -6.85 14.93 15.38
CA LYS A 115 -7.66 15.27 14.19
C LYS A 115 -7.83 14.10 13.23
N TRP A 116 -6.77 13.31 13.00
CA TRP A 116 -6.77 12.27 11.96
C TRP A 116 -6.98 10.85 12.50
N TYR A 117 -6.53 10.56 13.72
CA TYR A 117 -6.59 9.24 14.34
C TYR A 117 -7.43 9.22 15.64
N GLY A 118 -7.85 10.39 16.15
CA GLY A 118 -8.62 10.49 17.40
C GLY A 118 -10.11 10.17 17.27
N ASN A 119 -10.56 9.68 16.12
CA ASN A 119 -11.92 9.15 15.91
C ASN A 119 -11.94 7.62 16.00
N GLU A 120 -11.21 7.04 16.96
CA GLU A 120 -11.54 5.72 17.50
C GLU A 120 -12.72 5.86 18.47
N ASN A 121 -13.89 6.10 17.89
CA ASN A 121 -15.17 5.71 18.46
C ASN A 121 -15.98 5.08 17.33
N THR A 122 -15.59 3.85 17.04
CA THR A 122 -16.48 2.70 16.85
C THR A 122 -17.98 3.05 16.88
N LYS A 123 -18.60 2.98 15.70
CA LYS A 123 -19.85 2.25 15.49
C LYS A 123 -19.77 1.52 14.16
#